data_AF-A0A9E2IGC6-F1
#
_entry.id   AF-A0A9E2IGC6-F1
#
_cell.length_a   1.000
_cell.length_b   1.000
_cell.length_c   1.000
_cell.angle_alpha   90.00
_cell.angle_beta   90.00
_cell.angle_gamma   90.00
#
_symmetry.space_group_name_H-M   'P 1'
#
loop_
_entity.id
_entity.type
_entity.pdbx_description
1 polymer ?
#
loop_
_entity_poly.entity_id
_entity_poly.type
_entity_poly.pdbx_seq_one_letter_code
_entity_poly.pdbx_strand_id
1 'polypeptide(L)'
;LVVVVGLLCILSSCVSTRVPPSLVGGNVGGNSPEYVMRQGLYHSVAPGETLWRISKMYDVDIAVIREINEISDVKDLDIGRQLYIPSAAKRKNVITLYPNRKWKYIVIHHSATDKGSSSRFNNAHLRRGWNGVGYHFIIDNGTCGKDDGQIETSPRWIKQIDGAHCKAGSMNIKAIGICLVGNFSEDTVSVQQMSSLVYLTNQLRNYYNIPESHIVGHGQVSGAKTECPGTRFPWKDFWTRIRKKEK
;
A
#
# COMPACT_ATOMS: atom_id res chain seq x y z
N LEU A 1 22.26 28.82 -54.06
CA LEU A 1 21.79 29.19 -52.70
C LEU A 1 20.27 29.03 -52.70
N VAL A 2 19.76 27.87 -52.27
CA VAL A 2 18.31 27.63 -52.13
C VAL A 2 18.12 27.11 -50.72
N VAL A 3 17.52 27.94 -49.88
CA VAL A 3 17.20 27.65 -48.48
C VAL A 3 15.86 26.93 -48.49
N VAL A 4 15.85 25.65 -48.15
CA VAL A 4 14.62 24.89 -47.86
C VAL A 4 14.40 24.95 -46.36
N VAL A 5 13.43 25.74 -45.93
CA VAL A 5 12.96 25.83 -44.54
C VAL A 5 12.06 24.61 -44.27
N GLY A 6 12.56 23.64 -43.51
CA GLY A 6 11.78 22.51 -43.02
C GLY A 6 10.88 22.93 -41.87
N LEU A 7 9.58 22.99 -42.13
CA LEU A 7 8.53 23.26 -41.14
C LEU A 7 8.35 22.03 -40.22
N LEU A 8 8.66 22.18 -38.93
CA LEU A 8 8.33 21.19 -37.89
C LEU A 8 6.82 21.20 -37.63
N CYS A 9 6.11 20.13 -38.01
CA CYS A 9 4.75 19.88 -37.55
C CYS A 9 4.79 19.02 -36.28
N ILE A 10 4.73 19.67 -35.10
CA ILE A 10 4.50 18.99 -33.82
C ILE A 10 2.98 18.90 -33.63
N LEU A 11 2.39 17.74 -33.88
CA LEU A 11 1.00 17.47 -33.51
C LEU A 11 0.92 17.18 -32.01
N SER A 12 0.75 18.23 -31.21
CA SER A 12 0.28 18.12 -29.83
C SER A 12 -1.24 17.87 -29.85
N SER A 13 -1.65 16.63 -29.59
CA SER A 13 -3.07 16.32 -29.37
C SER A 13 -3.39 16.42 -27.88
N CYS A 14 -3.76 17.62 -27.43
CA CYS A 14 -4.50 17.78 -26.18
C CYS A 14 -5.93 17.28 -26.41
N VAL A 15 -6.21 16.03 -26.06
CA VAL A 15 -7.60 15.56 -25.95
C VAL A 15 -8.19 16.14 -24.68
N SER A 16 -9.01 17.18 -24.85
CA SER A 16 -9.91 17.67 -23.82
C SER A 16 -11.16 16.79 -23.83
N THR A 17 -11.22 15.78 -22.95
CA THR A 17 -12.44 14.99 -22.77
C THR A 17 -13.48 15.85 -22.06
N ARG A 18 -14.60 16.11 -22.75
CA ARG A 18 -15.77 16.78 -22.19
C ARG A 18 -16.32 15.96 -21.02
N VAL A 19 -16.51 16.61 -19.88
CA VAL A 19 -17.28 16.06 -18.75
C VAL A 19 -18.72 15.81 -19.25
N PRO A 20 -19.30 14.60 -19.07
CA PRO A 20 -20.69 14.36 -19.45
C PRO A 20 -21.65 15.21 -18.58
N PRO A 21 -22.77 15.69 -19.14
CA PRO A 21 -23.72 16.51 -18.40
C PRO A 21 -24.38 15.69 -17.29
N SER A 22 -24.44 16.30 -16.11
CA SER A 22 -25.10 15.82 -14.91
C SER A 22 -26.55 15.44 -15.21
N LEU A 23 -26.94 14.20 -14.94
CA LEU A 23 -28.34 13.81 -14.89
C LEU A 23 -28.97 14.40 -13.62
N VAL A 24 -29.79 15.44 -13.77
CA VAL A 24 -30.67 15.96 -12.71
C VAL A 24 -32.10 15.56 -13.04
N GLY A 25 -32.83 15.03 -12.06
CA GLY A 25 -34.29 14.99 -12.11
C GLY A 25 -34.96 14.05 -11.11
N GLY A 26 -35.26 14.54 -9.90
CA GLY A 26 -36.13 13.84 -8.95
C GLY A 26 -36.27 14.59 -7.63
N ASN A 27 -37.32 15.40 -7.49
CA ASN A 27 -37.65 16.15 -6.27
C ASN A 27 -38.37 15.22 -5.28
N VAL A 28 -37.71 14.87 -4.16
CA VAL A 28 -38.37 14.22 -3.01
C VAL A 28 -37.78 14.81 -1.73
N GLY A 29 -38.62 15.48 -0.95
CA GLY A 29 -38.25 16.03 0.35
C GLY A 29 -37.92 14.92 1.36
N GLY A 30 -36.74 15.00 1.95
CA GLY A 30 -36.29 14.17 3.06
C GLY A 30 -34.87 14.56 3.42
N ASN A 31 -34.58 14.72 4.71
CA ASN A 31 -33.25 15.04 5.25
C ASN A 31 -32.19 14.05 4.75
N SER A 32 -31.55 14.35 3.62
CA SER A 32 -30.42 13.60 3.08
C SER A 32 -29.12 14.18 3.64
N PRO A 33 -28.21 13.35 4.19
CA PRO A 33 -26.91 13.84 4.61
C PRO A 33 -26.20 14.48 3.41
N GLU A 34 -25.67 15.68 3.60
CA GLU A 34 -24.90 16.44 2.61
C GLU A 34 -24.03 15.53 1.74
N TYR A 35 -24.40 15.38 0.47
CA TYR A 35 -23.53 14.75 -0.53
C TYR A 35 -22.43 15.77 -0.84
N VAL A 36 -21.40 15.82 0.01
CA VAL A 36 -20.19 16.59 -0.27
C VAL A 36 -19.66 16.10 -1.62
N MET A 37 -19.73 16.95 -2.65
CA MET A 37 -19.19 16.69 -3.98
C MET A 37 -17.66 16.59 -3.89
N ARG A 38 -17.17 15.44 -3.44
CA ARG A 38 -15.74 15.13 -3.38
C ARG A 38 -15.21 15.07 -4.80
N GLN A 39 -14.06 15.69 -5.03
CA GLN A 39 -13.35 15.57 -6.30
C GLN A 39 -12.89 14.11 -6.48
N GLY A 40 -13.05 13.56 -7.68
CA GLY A 40 -12.51 12.24 -8.00
C GLY A 40 -10.99 12.28 -8.17
N LEU A 41 -10.35 11.11 -8.12
CA LEU A 41 -8.90 10.95 -8.30
C LEU A 41 -8.58 9.79 -9.23
N TYR A 42 -7.36 9.76 -9.76
CA TYR A 42 -6.84 8.60 -10.46
C TYR A 42 -6.06 7.69 -9.50
N HIS A 43 -6.41 6.40 -9.54
CA HIS A 43 -5.74 5.34 -8.80
C HIS A 43 -4.98 4.44 -9.77
N SER A 44 -3.68 4.25 -9.54
CA SER A 44 -2.85 3.30 -10.28
C SER A 44 -2.93 1.91 -9.65
N VAL A 45 -3.42 0.93 -10.39
CA VAL A 45 -3.63 -0.45 -9.91
C VAL A 45 -2.29 -1.10 -9.56
N ALA A 46 -2.10 -1.44 -8.30
CA ALA A 46 -0.95 -2.20 -7.83
C ALA A 46 -1.08 -3.72 -8.09
N PRO A 47 0.02 -4.50 -7.99
CA PRO A 47 -0.04 -5.96 -8.12
C PRO A 47 -1.02 -6.61 -7.16
N GLY A 48 -2.05 -7.29 -7.70
CA GLY A 48 -3.03 -8.06 -6.94
C GLY A 48 -4.09 -7.24 -6.21
N GLU A 49 -4.31 -5.96 -6.58
CA GLU A 49 -5.54 -5.27 -6.15
C GLU A 49 -6.76 -5.87 -6.83
N THR A 50 -7.90 -5.71 -6.16
CA THR A 50 -9.21 -6.06 -6.71
C THR A 50 -10.10 -4.81 -6.65
N LEU A 51 -11.10 -4.73 -7.53
CA LEU A 51 -12.08 -3.63 -7.47
C LEU A 51 -12.75 -3.55 -6.10
N TRP A 52 -12.99 -4.69 -5.46
CA TRP A 52 -13.53 -4.72 -4.11
C TRP A 52 -12.62 -4.00 -3.12
N ARG A 53 -11.30 -4.25 -3.16
CA ARG A 53 -10.36 -3.59 -2.24
C ARG A 53 -10.26 -2.10 -2.53
N ILE A 54 -10.24 -1.71 -3.80
CA ILE A 54 -10.21 -0.30 -4.23
C ILE A 54 -11.50 0.43 -3.81
N SER A 55 -12.65 -0.22 -3.98
CA SER A 55 -13.96 0.26 -3.51
C SER A 55 -13.93 0.56 -2.01
N LYS A 56 -13.45 -0.38 -1.19
CA LYS A 56 -13.34 -0.18 0.26
C LYS A 56 -12.31 0.87 0.64
N MET A 57 -11.24 1.01 -0.14
CA MET A 57 -10.19 2.00 0.09
C MET A 57 -10.71 3.43 -0.05
N TYR A 58 -11.58 3.67 -1.03
CA TYR A 58 -12.10 5.01 -1.34
C TYR A 58 -13.56 5.23 -0.94
N ASP A 59 -14.22 4.22 -0.37
CA ASP A 59 -15.63 4.29 0.02
C ASP A 59 -16.55 4.60 -1.18
N VAL A 60 -16.29 3.93 -2.31
CA VAL A 60 -17.03 4.09 -3.57
C VAL A 60 -17.56 2.73 -4.01
N ASP A 61 -18.81 2.64 -4.45
CA ASP A 61 -19.39 1.38 -4.88
C ASP A 61 -18.64 0.75 -6.08
N ILE A 62 -18.49 -0.57 -6.08
CA ILE A 62 -17.83 -1.30 -7.16
C ILE A 62 -18.53 -1.07 -8.50
N ALA A 63 -19.86 -1.02 -8.53
CA ALA A 63 -20.64 -0.80 -9.75
C ALA A 63 -20.30 0.56 -10.37
N VAL A 64 -20.22 1.60 -9.54
CA VAL A 64 -19.84 2.96 -9.97
C VAL A 64 -18.42 2.99 -10.54
N ILE A 65 -17.46 2.32 -9.88
CA ILE A 65 -16.09 2.24 -10.39
C ILE A 65 -16.06 1.49 -11.73
N ARG A 66 -16.81 0.39 -11.87
CA ARG A 66 -16.85 -0.40 -13.12
C ARG A 66 -17.43 0.38 -14.27
N GLU A 67 -18.56 1.04 -14.05
CA GLU A 67 -19.27 1.79 -15.08
C GLU A 67 -18.38 2.91 -15.64
N ILE A 68 -17.83 3.74 -14.77
CA ILE A 68 -17.01 4.89 -15.17
C ILE A 68 -15.68 4.51 -15.82
N ASN A 69 -15.12 3.35 -15.45
CA ASN A 69 -13.84 2.88 -15.99
C ASN A 69 -13.99 1.83 -17.09
N GLU A 70 -15.23 1.59 -17.55
CA GLU A 70 -15.54 0.61 -18.61
C GLU A 70 -15.00 -0.79 -18.29
N ILE A 71 -15.17 -1.26 -17.05
CA ILE A 71 -14.66 -2.55 -16.58
C ILE A 71 -15.76 -3.60 -16.63
N SER A 72 -15.69 -4.43 -17.67
CA SER A 72 -16.64 -5.50 -17.93
C SER A 72 -16.29 -6.78 -17.17
N ASP A 73 -15.02 -7.19 -17.14
CA ASP A 73 -14.51 -8.34 -16.39
C ASP A 73 -13.51 -7.86 -15.32
N VAL A 74 -13.51 -8.51 -14.16
CA VAL A 74 -12.50 -8.29 -13.10
C VAL A 74 -11.08 -8.64 -13.55
N LYS A 75 -10.93 -9.38 -14.65
CA LYS A 75 -9.64 -9.65 -15.30
C LYS A 75 -9.06 -8.45 -16.04
N ASP A 76 -9.86 -7.42 -16.32
CA ASP A 76 -9.43 -6.21 -17.04
C ASP A 76 -8.60 -5.25 -16.14
N LEU A 77 -8.24 -5.69 -14.93
CA LEU A 77 -7.57 -4.92 -13.89
C LEU A 77 -6.04 -5.06 -13.99
N ASP A 78 -5.50 -4.65 -15.13
CA ASP A 78 -4.06 -4.72 -15.39
C ASP A 78 -3.24 -3.87 -14.41
N ILE A 79 -2.08 -4.38 -14.00
CA ILE A 79 -1.15 -3.67 -13.13
C ILE A 79 -0.72 -2.36 -13.84
N GLY A 80 -0.85 -1.24 -13.14
CA GLY A 80 -0.53 0.09 -13.63
C GLY A 80 -1.67 0.80 -14.38
N ARG A 81 -2.78 0.10 -14.67
CA ARG A 81 -3.98 0.73 -15.22
C ARG A 81 -4.43 1.88 -14.31
N GLN A 82 -4.75 3.03 -14.89
CA GLN A 82 -5.34 4.14 -14.15
C GLN A 82 -6.85 3.95 -14.06
N LEU A 83 -7.38 3.98 -12.84
CA LEU A 83 -8.81 3.98 -12.57
C LEU A 83 -9.23 5.35 -12.02
N TYR A 84 -10.19 5.99 -12.68
CA TYR A 84 -10.85 7.16 -12.13
C TYR A 84 -11.83 6.74 -11.04
N ILE A 85 -11.62 7.24 -9.82
CA ILE A 85 -12.46 6.97 -8.65
C ILE A 85 -13.28 8.22 -8.36
N PRO A 86 -14.57 8.27 -8.71
CA PRO A 86 -15.41 9.44 -8.50
C PRO A 86 -15.68 9.63 -7.01
N SER A 87 -15.84 10.89 -6.57
CA SER A 87 -16.23 11.22 -5.19
C SER A 87 -15.42 10.49 -4.10
N ALA A 88 -14.15 10.21 -4.40
CA ALA A 88 -13.29 9.40 -3.55
C ALA A 88 -13.20 9.97 -2.14
N ALA A 89 -13.51 9.16 -1.13
CA ALA A 89 -13.20 9.49 0.24
C ALA A 89 -11.69 9.57 0.47
N LYS A 90 -11.32 10.09 1.64
CA LYS A 90 -9.94 9.94 2.13
C LYS A 90 -9.58 8.45 2.12
N ARG A 91 -8.48 8.13 1.44
CA ARG A 91 -7.94 6.77 1.33
C ARG A 91 -7.87 6.12 2.71
N LYS A 92 -8.53 4.97 2.86
CA LYS A 92 -8.46 4.10 4.05
C LYS A 92 -7.49 2.96 3.77
N ASN A 93 -6.73 2.57 4.79
CA ASN A 93 -5.95 1.33 4.72
C ASN A 93 -6.92 0.15 4.76
N VAL A 94 -6.89 -0.73 3.75
CA VAL A 94 -7.70 -1.94 3.69
C VAL A 94 -6.79 -3.15 3.61
N ILE A 95 -6.74 -3.92 4.69
CA ILE A 95 -5.91 -5.13 4.82
C ILE A 95 -6.80 -6.35 4.65
N THR A 96 -6.63 -7.08 3.54
CA THR A 96 -7.28 -8.38 3.37
C THR A 96 -6.61 -9.40 4.28
N LEU A 97 -7.38 -10.05 5.14
CA LEU A 97 -6.92 -11.10 6.06
C LEU A 97 -7.35 -12.47 5.52
N TYR A 98 -6.48 -13.47 5.68
CA TYR A 98 -6.69 -14.80 5.11
C TYR A 98 -6.69 -15.84 6.22
N PRO A 99 -7.76 -16.65 6.38
CA PRO A 99 -7.80 -17.67 7.41
C PRO A 99 -6.65 -18.67 7.27
N ASN A 100 -5.73 -18.68 8.23
CA ASN A 100 -4.71 -19.72 8.36
C ASN A 100 -4.09 -19.69 9.76
N ARG A 101 -3.38 -20.76 10.13
CA ARG A 101 -2.68 -20.89 11.43
C ARG A 101 -1.16 -20.74 11.31
N LYS A 102 -0.63 -20.42 10.14
CA LYS A 102 0.81 -20.39 9.84
C LYS A 102 1.51 -19.24 10.55
N TRP A 103 0.89 -18.05 10.52
CA TRP A 103 1.50 -16.85 11.05
C TRP A 103 1.49 -16.84 12.58
N LYS A 104 2.68 -16.71 13.17
CA LYS A 104 2.93 -16.74 14.62
C LYS A 104 3.76 -15.57 15.12
N TYR A 105 4.42 -14.84 14.22
CA TYR A 105 5.29 -13.71 14.53
C TYR A 105 5.05 -12.55 13.56
N ILE A 106 5.44 -11.35 13.97
CA ILE A 106 5.60 -10.19 13.11
C ILE A 106 7.05 -9.72 13.25
N VAL A 107 7.75 -9.58 12.13
CA VAL A 107 9.11 -9.01 12.08
C VAL A 107 9.06 -7.66 11.37
N ILE A 108 9.50 -6.63 12.09
CA ILE A 108 9.56 -5.25 11.62
C ILE A 108 10.95 -4.99 11.03
N HIS A 109 10.95 -4.39 9.84
CA HIS A 109 12.13 -4.05 9.06
C HIS A 109 12.12 -2.59 8.64
N HIS A 110 13.30 -2.07 8.32
CA HIS A 110 13.47 -0.90 7.46
C HIS A 110 13.98 -1.31 6.08
N SER A 111 13.94 -0.44 5.09
CA SER A 111 14.55 -0.70 3.78
C SER A 111 16.04 -0.37 3.72
N ALA A 112 16.53 0.42 4.68
CA ALA A 112 17.86 1.04 4.67
C ALA A 112 18.09 1.92 3.42
N THR A 113 17.02 2.52 2.87
CA THR A 113 17.06 3.38 1.70
C THR A 113 16.18 4.60 1.88
N ASP A 114 16.65 5.78 1.46
CA ASP A 114 15.91 7.05 1.58
C ASP A 114 14.71 7.13 0.62
N LYS A 115 14.71 6.28 -0.41
CA LYS A 115 13.63 6.14 -1.41
C LYS A 115 13.20 4.68 -1.52
N GLY A 116 11.91 4.46 -1.71
CA GLY A 116 11.36 3.12 -1.91
C GLY A 116 9.93 3.17 -2.41
N SER A 117 9.60 2.22 -3.27
CA SER A 117 8.25 1.80 -3.59
C SER A 117 8.32 0.29 -3.82
N SER A 118 7.29 -0.46 -3.44
CA SER A 118 7.19 -1.91 -3.69
C SER A 118 7.57 -2.27 -5.13
N SER A 119 7.23 -1.44 -6.12
CA SER A 119 7.54 -1.60 -7.54
C SER A 119 9.04 -1.54 -7.87
N ARG A 120 9.83 -0.67 -7.20
CA ARG A 120 11.30 -0.59 -7.40
C ARG A 120 12.03 -1.71 -6.66
N PHE A 121 11.53 -2.11 -5.49
CA PHE A 121 12.01 -3.29 -4.78
C PHE A 121 11.72 -4.57 -5.57
N ASN A 122 10.59 -4.66 -6.27
CA ASN A 122 10.25 -5.81 -7.09
C ASN A 122 11.24 -6.01 -8.25
N ASN A 123 11.59 -4.96 -9.01
CA ASN A 123 12.54 -5.07 -10.13
C ASN A 123 13.99 -5.33 -9.69
N ALA A 124 14.42 -4.84 -8.52
CA ALA A 124 15.73 -5.17 -7.97
C ALA A 124 15.81 -6.62 -7.43
N HIS A 125 14.73 -7.12 -6.83
CA HIS A 125 14.66 -8.49 -6.31
C HIS A 125 14.45 -9.53 -7.43
N LEU A 126 13.59 -9.26 -8.41
CA LEU A 126 13.41 -10.13 -9.59
C LEU A 126 14.73 -10.32 -10.37
N ARG A 127 15.53 -9.25 -10.53
CA ARG A 127 16.87 -9.32 -11.15
C ARG A 127 17.89 -10.13 -10.36
N ARG A 128 17.65 -10.37 -9.07
CA ARG A 128 18.50 -11.20 -8.20
C ARG A 128 17.99 -12.65 -8.08
N GLY A 129 16.98 -13.03 -8.87
CA GLY A 129 16.37 -14.36 -8.83
C GLY A 129 15.37 -14.57 -7.70
N TRP A 130 14.95 -13.51 -7.02
CA TRP A 130 13.95 -13.59 -5.96
C TRP A 130 12.56 -13.51 -6.57
N ASN A 131 11.62 -14.32 -6.08
CA ASN A 131 10.21 -14.27 -6.48
C ASN A 131 9.51 -13.04 -5.85
N GLY A 132 9.91 -11.84 -6.30
CA GLY A 132 9.41 -10.54 -5.87
C GLY A 132 9.94 -10.02 -4.53
N VAL A 133 9.28 -9.00 -3.98
CA VAL A 133 9.64 -8.36 -2.69
C VAL A 133 9.62 -9.36 -1.54
N GLY A 134 10.66 -9.38 -0.70
CA GLY A 134 10.83 -10.37 0.38
C GLY A 134 9.90 -10.20 1.59
N TYR A 135 9.24 -9.05 1.70
CA TYR A 135 8.30 -8.71 2.77
C TYR A 135 6.86 -9.02 2.37
N HIS A 136 5.99 -9.17 3.36
CA HIS A 136 4.56 -9.34 3.15
C HIS A 136 3.89 -7.98 2.92
N PHE A 137 4.33 -6.96 3.68
CA PHE A 137 3.83 -5.59 3.62
C PHE A 137 4.99 -4.58 3.54
N ILE A 138 4.72 -3.47 2.85
CA ILE A 138 5.61 -2.30 2.80
C ILE A 138 4.81 -1.09 3.31
N ILE A 139 5.45 -0.21 4.07
CA ILE A 139 4.89 1.06 4.52
C ILE A 139 5.75 2.19 3.93
N ASP A 140 5.21 2.90 2.95
CA ASP A 140 5.91 3.95 2.21
C ASP A 140 6.16 5.20 3.06
N ASN A 141 7.14 6.00 2.64
CA ASN A 141 7.57 7.25 3.28
C ASN A 141 7.19 8.51 2.45
N GLY A 142 6.22 8.40 1.54
CA GLY A 142 5.81 9.53 0.71
C GLY A 142 6.65 9.75 -0.55
N THR A 143 7.57 8.84 -0.87
CA THR A 143 8.41 8.95 -2.07
C THR A 143 7.86 8.13 -3.25
N CYS A 144 8.37 8.39 -4.46
CA CYS A 144 8.02 7.64 -5.67
C CYS A 144 6.52 7.60 -6.02
N GLY A 145 5.78 8.68 -5.70
CA GLY A 145 4.35 8.79 -6.04
C GLY A 145 3.41 8.01 -5.11
N LYS A 146 3.90 7.65 -3.91
CA LYS A 146 3.12 7.02 -2.84
C LYS A 146 2.87 8.03 -1.72
N ASP A 147 1.83 7.82 -0.94
CA ASP A 147 1.56 8.65 0.25
C ASP A 147 2.45 8.21 1.42
N ASP A 148 2.78 9.15 2.31
CA ASP A 148 3.47 8.80 3.55
C ASP A 148 2.56 7.94 4.44
N GLY A 149 3.09 6.81 4.92
CA GLY A 149 2.35 5.79 5.65
C GLY A 149 1.45 4.91 4.79
N GLN A 150 1.48 5.02 3.45
CA GLN A 150 0.72 4.11 2.59
C GLN A 150 1.17 2.65 2.81
N ILE A 151 0.20 1.76 3.07
CA ILE A 151 0.48 0.32 3.22
C ILE A 151 0.31 -0.38 1.87
N GLU A 152 1.39 -0.94 1.35
CA GLU A 152 1.37 -1.80 0.18
C GLU A 152 1.35 -3.28 0.59
N THR A 153 0.44 -4.03 -0.05
CA THR A 153 0.37 -5.48 0.10
C THR A 153 1.16 -6.13 -1.03
N SER A 154 2.14 -6.96 -0.68
CA SER A 154 2.90 -7.69 -1.70
C SER A 154 2.12 -8.91 -2.23
N PRO A 155 2.47 -9.42 -3.42
CA PRO A 155 1.99 -10.72 -3.90
C PRO A 155 2.26 -11.87 -2.91
N ARG A 156 3.27 -11.71 -2.04
CA ARG A 156 3.63 -12.70 -1.02
C ARG A 156 2.51 -12.89 0.01
N TRP A 157 1.93 -11.78 0.45
CA TRP A 157 0.75 -11.80 1.30
C TRP A 157 -0.47 -12.36 0.57
N ILE A 158 -0.74 -11.91 -0.65
CA ILE A 158 -1.95 -12.33 -1.39
C ILE A 158 -1.93 -13.84 -1.64
N LYS A 159 -0.78 -14.40 -1.99
CA LYS A 159 -0.59 -15.83 -2.26
C LYS A 159 -0.27 -16.65 -0.99
N GLN A 160 -0.20 -16.00 0.18
CA GLN A 160 0.15 -16.61 1.47
C GLN A 160 1.45 -17.42 1.46
N ILE A 161 2.40 -17.04 0.60
CA ILE A 161 3.70 -17.69 0.45
C ILE A 161 4.67 -17.26 1.57
N ASP A 162 5.72 -18.06 1.82
CA ASP A 162 6.72 -17.76 2.84
C ASP A 162 7.44 -16.43 2.63
N GLY A 163 7.89 -15.83 3.73
CA GLY A 163 8.81 -14.70 3.78
C GLY A 163 10.12 -14.96 3.06
N ALA A 164 10.79 -13.89 2.64
CA ALA A 164 12.21 -13.92 2.29
C ALA A 164 12.98 -12.81 3.04
N HIS A 165 12.51 -12.43 4.23
CA HIS A 165 12.98 -11.26 4.97
C HIS A 165 13.82 -11.59 6.21
N CYS A 166 13.72 -12.80 6.77
CA CYS A 166 14.47 -13.21 7.96
C CYS A 166 14.66 -14.75 8.00
N LYS A 167 15.87 -15.22 7.68
CA LYS A 167 16.23 -16.65 7.79
C LYS A 167 16.49 -17.07 9.24
N ALA A 168 17.03 -16.15 10.06
CA ALA A 168 17.31 -16.39 11.47
C ALA A 168 16.05 -16.87 12.21
N GLY A 169 16.20 -17.81 13.14
CA GLY A 169 15.09 -18.39 13.89
C GLY A 169 14.00 -19.06 13.03
N SER A 170 14.28 -19.37 11.76
CA SER A 170 13.29 -19.83 10.77
C SER A 170 12.09 -18.89 10.63
N MET A 171 12.30 -17.57 10.72
CA MET A 171 11.19 -16.60 10.71
C MET A 171 10.44 -16.55 9.38
N ASN A 172 11.10 -16.77 8.24
CA ASN A 172 10.45 -16.75 6.92
C ASN A 172 9.19 -17.64 6.80
N ILE A 173 9.14 -18.79 7.48
CA ILE A 173 8.01 -19.73 7.36
C ILE A 173 6.87 -19.46 8.37
N LYS A 174 7.10 -18.61 9.37
CA LYS A 174 6.16 -18.40 10.51
C LYS A 174 5.92 -16.93 10.86
N ALA A 175 6.66 -16.00 10.27
CA ALA A 175 6.57 -14.58 10.56
C ALA A 175 6.05 -13.78 9.36
N ILE A 176 5.19 -12.82 9.67
CA ILE A 176 4.78 -11.78 8.73
C ILE A 176 5.87 -10.71 8.74
N GLY A 177 6.29 -10.26 7.57
CA GLY A 177 7.36 -9.28 7.39
C GLY A 177 6.78 -7.94 6.98
N ILE A 178 7.00 -6.91 7.79
CA ILE A 178 6.56 -5.53 7.53
C ILE A 178 7.82 -4.68 7.36
N CYS A 179 7.99 -4.04 6.19
CA CYS A 179 9.12 -3.16 5.93
C CYS A 179 8.66 -1.72 5.83
N LEU A 180 9.26 -0.82 6.61
CA LEU A 180 9.07 0.62 6.47
C LEU A 180 10.17 1.16 5.55
N VAL A 181 9.79 1.98 4.57
CA VAL A 181 10.76 2.64 3.69
C VAL A 181 11.53 3.71 4.47
N GLY A 182 12.85 3.61 4.51
CA GLY A 182 13.74 4.54 5.23
C GLY A 182 14.96 3.85 5.83
N ASN A 183 15.91 4.66 6.33
CA ASN A 183 17.04 4.20 7.12
C ASN A 183 16.94 4.70 8.56
N PHE A 184 16.25 3.98 9.44
CA PHE A 184 16.08 4.41 10.85
C PHE A 184 17.29 4.16 11.77
N SER A 185 18.48 3.93 11.21
CA SER A 185 19.75 4.19 11.93
C SER A 185 20.15 5.67 11.78
N GLU A 186 19.72 6.34 10.71
CA GLU A 186 20.11 7.70 10.33
C GLU A 186 18.97 8.71 10.24
N ASP A 187 17.74 8.23 10.08
CA ASP A 187 16.49 9.01 10.03
C ASP A 187 15.52 8.65 11.16
N THR A 188 14.41 9.38 11.25
CA THR A 188 13.30 9.08 12.15
C THR A 188 12.16 8.43 11.39
N VAL A 189 11.37 7.59 12.08
CA VAL A 189 10.11 7.06 11.51
C VAL A 189 9.08 8.19 11.52
N SER A 190 8.42 8.43 10.39
CA SER A 190 7.38 9.46 10.32
C SER A 190 6.16 9.10 11.19
N VAL A 191 5.37 10.11 11.58
CA VAL A 191 4.15 9.88 12.36
C VAL A 191 3.14 9.04 11.56
N GLN A 192 3.08 9.23 10.24
CA GLN A 192 2.18 8.49 9.36
C GLN A 192 2.63 7.03 9.22
N GLN A 193 3.94 6.79 9.00
CA GLN A 193 4.50 5.42 9.00
C GLN A 193 4.25 4.70 10.32
N MET A 194 4.50 5.37 11.45
CA MET A 194 4.26 4.80 12.77
C MET A 194 2.79 4.46 12.99
N SER A 195 1.88 5.36 12.58
CA SER A 195 0.44 5.13 12.71
C SER A 195 -0.03 3.95 11.87
N SER A 196 0.47 3.84 10.63
CA SER A 196 0.18 2.70 9.75
C SER A 196 0.78 1.39 10.26
N LEU A 197 1.99 1.43 10.82
CA LEU A 197 2.62 0.26 11.43
C LEU A 197 1.81 -0.25 12.63
N VAL A 198 1.38 0.64 13.51
CA VAL A 198 0.52 0.30 14.67
C VAL A 198 -0.79 -0.29 14.20
N TYR A 199 -1.48 0.37 13.26
CA TYR A 199 -2.72 -0.11 12.67
C TYR A 199 -2.55 -1.53 12.09
N LEU A 200 -1.58 -1.72 11.19
CA LEU A 200 -1.32 -3.00 10.53
C LEU A 200 -0.97 -4.10 11.54
N THR A 201 -0.09 -3.79 12.49
CA THR A 201 0.31 -4.75 13.53
C THR A 201 -0.90 -5.18 14.36
N ASN A 202 -1.77 -4.25 14.76
CA ASN A 202 -2.98 -4.55 15.52
C ASN A 202 -3.97 -5.41 14.72
N GLN A 203 -4.20 -5.10 13.43
CA GLN A 203 -5.05 -5.92 12.55
C GLN A 203 -4.53 -7.37 12.48
N LEU A 204 -3.24 -7.54 12.20
CA LEU A 204 -2.62 -8.85 12.04
C LEU A 204 -2.59 -9.63 13.36
N ARG A 205 -2.12 -9.01 14.45
CA ARG A 205 -1.96 -9.71 15.72
C ARG A 205 -3.28 -10.15 16.32
N ASN A 206 -4.34 -9.34 16.16
CA ASN A 206 -5.66 -9.66 16.69
C ASN A 206 -6.28 -10.82 15.90
N TYR A 207 -6.15 -10.80 14.57
CA TYR A 207 -6.71 -11.86 13.72
C TYR A 207 -5.98 -13.19 13.88
N TYR A 208 -4.64 -13.19 13.89
CA TYR A 208 -3.82 -14.41 13.97
C TYR A 208 -3.46 -14.82 15.41
N ASN A 209 -3.94 -14.10 16.42
CA ASN A 209 -3.62 -14.28 17.84
C ASN A 209 -2.10 -14.26 18.12
N ILE A 210 -1.40 -13.26 17.58
CA ILE A 210 0.04 -13.09 17.77
C ILE A 210 0.28 -12.29 19.08
N PRO A 211 0.96 -12.87 20.09
CA PRO A 211 1.24 -12.17 21.34
C PRO A 211 2.27 -11.06 21.14
N GLU A 212 2.31 -10.09 22.06
CA GLU A 212 3.28 -8.98 21.99
C GLU A 212 4.73 -9.47 21.96
N SER A 213 5.04 -10.54 22.70
CA SER A 213 6.36 -11.16 22.72
C SER A 213 6.82 -11.72 21.37
N HIS A 214 5.92 -11.84 20.39
CA HIS A 214 6.20 -12.34 19.05
C HIS A 214 6.22 -11.23 17.99
N ILE A 215 6.22 -9.96 18.40
CA ILE A 215 6.40 -8.80 17.54
C ILE A 215 7.79 -8.24 17.81
N VAL A 216 8.69 -8.39 16.85
CA VAL A 216 10.12 -8.12 17.03
C VAL A 216 10.70 -7.35 15.84
N GLY A 217 11.78 -6.63 16.06
CA GLY A 217 12.65 -6.14 14.98
C GLY A 217 13.52 -7.26 14.43
N HIS A 218 13.98 -7.14 13.19
CA HIS A 218 14.87 -8.15 12.59
C HIS A 218 16.12 -8.45 13.46
N GLY A 219 16.78 -7.42 13.97
CA GLY A 219 17.97 -7.52 14.83
C GLY A 219 17.68 -8.06 16.23
N GLN A 220 16.40 -8.16 16.62
CA GLN A 220 15.98 -8.79 17.88
C GLN A 220 15.71 -10.30 17.71
N VAL A 221 15.74 -10.82 16.48
CA VAL A 221 15.59 -12.26 16.23
C VAL A 221 16.89 -12.99 16.58
N SER A 222 16.80 -14.03 17.40
CA SER A 222 17.97 -14.86 17.76
C SER A 222 18.69 -15.40 16.51
N GLY A 223 20.00 -15.17 16.45
CA GLY A 223 20.86 -15.53 15.32
C GLY A 223 20.89 -14.50 14.18
N ALA A 224 20.11 -13.44 14.22
CA ALA A 224 20.21 -12.34 13.26
C ALA A 224 21.42 -11.46 13.59
N LYS A 225 22.21 -11.12 12.58
CA LYS A 225 23.36 -10.21 12.67
C LYS A 225 23.08 -8.96 11.83
N THR A 226 22.22 -8.09 12.35
CA THR A 226 21.77 -6.89 11.64
C THR A 226 21.26 -5.84 12.63
N GLU A 227 21.42 -4.57 12.29
CA GLU A 227 20.83 -3.45 13.03
C GLU A 227 19.36 -3.19 12.67
N CYS A 228 18.86 -3.79 11.59
CA CYS A 228 17.48 -3.64 11.12
C CYS A 228 16.46 -3.92 12.26
N PRO A 229 15.42 -3.10 12.50
CA PRO A 229 14.91 -2.00 11.66
C PRO A 229 15.60 -0.65 11.86
N GLY A 230 16.82 -0.63 12.38
CA GLY A 230 17.62 0.56 12.61
C GLY A 230 17.81 0.84 14.09
N THR A 231 18.98 1.35 14.46
CA THR A 231 19.37 1.60 15.85
C THR A 231 18.50 2.65 16.55
N ARG A 232 17.87 3.55 15.78
CA ARG A 232 17.02 4.64 16.28
C ARG A 232 15.54 4.38 16.06
N PHE A 233 15.15 3.16 15.70
CA PHE A 233 13.75 2.80 15.59
C PHE A 233 13.03 3.07 16.93
N PRO A 234 11.93 3.84 16.94
CA PRO A 234 11.32 4.36 18.17
C PRO A 234 10.42 3.32 18.86
N TRP A 235 11.01 2.24 19.39
CA TRP A 235 10.30 1.13 20.05
C TRP A 235 9.38 1.59 21.19
N LYS A 236 9.79 2.58 21.97
CA LYS A 236 8.97 3.13 23.07
C LYS A 236 7.66 3.73 22.55
N ASP A 237 7.71 4.52 21.48
CA ASP A 237 6.52 5.11 20.87
C ASP A 237 5.62 4.02 20.29
N PHE A 238 6.20 3.09 19.52
CA PHE A 238 5.48 1.95 18.95
C PHE A 238 4.69 1.17 20.01
N TRP A 239 5.35 0.75 21.09
CA TRP A 239 4.68 -0.01 22.15
C TRP A 239 3.66 0.81 22.95
N THR A 240 3.92 2.11 23.14
CA THR A 240 2.95 3.02 23.77
C THR A 240 1.66 3.06 22.95
N ARG A 241 1.76 3.15 21.62
CA ARG A 241 0.62 3.19 20.72
C ARG A 241 -0.10 1.84 20.61
N ILE A 242 0.62 0.72 20.53
CA ILE A 242 0.03 -0.64 20.48
C ILE A 242 -0.82 -0.92 21.72
N ARG A 243 -0.36 -0.50 22.90
CA ARG A 243 -1.02 -0.78 24.19
C ARG A 243 -2.09 0.24 24.56
N LYS A 244 -2.20 1.33 23.81
CA LYS A 244 -3.25 2.33 24.03
C LYS A 244 -4.58 1.71 23.63
N LYS A 245 -5.46 1.47 24.60
CA LYS A 245 -6.84 1.10 24.31
C LYS A 245 -7.50 2.27 23.56
N GLU A 246 -8.09 1.99 22.41
CA GLU A 246 -9.03 2.91 21.79
C GLU A 246 -10.16 3.12 22.81
N LYS A 247 -10.36 4.38 23.21
CA LYS A 247 -11.44 4.76 24.14
C LYS A 247 -12.76 4.77 23.39
#